data_AF-A0A538AQW7-F1
#
_entry.id   AF-A0A538AQW7-F1
#
_cell.length_a   1.000
_cell.length_b   1.000
_cell.length_c   1.000
_cell.angle_alpha   90.00
_cell.angle_beta   90.00
_cell.angle_gamma   90.00
#
_symmetry.space_group_name_H-M   'P 1'
#
loop_
_entity.id
_entity.type
_entity.pdbx_description
1 polymer ?
#
loop_
_entity_poly.entity_id
_entity_poly.type
_entity_poly.pdbx_seq_one_letter_code
_entity_poly.pdbx_strand_id
1 'polypeptide(L)' 'KAIAGKYGRSLPQLALRWATSHPAVSTSLVGCRSTAEVEDNAGAVEFTISDDDLADIDAIFARHGVDPVPDYWIEDA' A
#
# COMPACT_ATOMS: atom_id res chain seq x y z
N LYS A 1 1.01 4.50 -11.12
CA LYS A 1 2.45 4.79 -11.37
C LYS A 1 2.82 6.24 -11.04
N ALA A 2 2.04 7.25 -11.45
CA ALA A 2 2.35 8.66 -11.18
C ALA A 2 2.60 8.96 -9.69
N ILE A 3 1.74 8.45 -8.79
CA ILE A 3 1.88 8.64 -7.33
C ILE A 3 3.22 8.08 -6.81
N ALA A 4 3.56 6.82 -7.14
CA ALA A 4 4.84 6.21 -6.73
C ALA A 4 6.06 7.03 -7.21
N GLY A 5 5.96 7.62 -8.40
CA GLY A 5 6.97 8.50 -8.96
C GLY A 5 7.21 9.77 -8.13
N LYS A 6 6.19 10.34 -7.47
CA LYS A 6 6.33 11.49 -6.56
C LYS A 6 7.32 11.20 -5.41
N TYR A 7 7.40 9.94 -4.99
CA TYR A 7 8.25 9.48 -3.90
C TYR A 7 9.58 8.87 -4.39
N GLY A 8 9.81 8.76 -5.70
CA GLY A 8 10.94 8.04 -6.25
C GLY A 8 10.92 6.53 -5.91
N ARG A 9 9.73 5.95 -5.72
CA ARG A 9 9.53 4.56 -5.28
C ARG A 9 8.94 3.69 -6.38
N SER A 10 9.14 2.38 -6.26
CA SER A 10 8.50 1.40 -7.13
C SER A 10 6.99 1.29 -6.82
N LEU A 11 6.19 0.80 -7.77
CA LEU A 11 4.76 0.55 -7.51
C LEU A 11 4.55 -0.51 -6.41
N PRO A 12 5.32 -1.62 -6.36
CA PRO A 12 5.29 -2.55 -5.23
C PRO A 12 5.57 -1.88 -3.88
N GLN A 13 6.61 -1.03 -3.80
CA GLN A 13 6.91 -0.28 -2.58
C GLN A 13 5.75 0.63 -2.15
N LEU A 14 5.10 1.32 -3.10
CA LEU A 14 3.90 2.11 -2.82
C LEU A 14 2.75 1.26 -2.29
N ALA A 15 2.48 0.10 -2.90
CA ALA A 15 1.40 -0.78 -2.47
C ALA A 15 1.62 -1.31 -1.05
N LEU A 16 2.84 -1.74 -0.73
CA LEU A 16 3.21 -2.20 0.62
C LEU A 16 3.13 -1.08 1.65
N ARG A 17 3.61 0.12 1.29
CA ARG A 17 3.52 1.28 2.18
C ARG A 17 2.07 1.69 2.42
N TRP A 18 1.24 1.69 1.39
CA TRP A 18 -0.20 2.00 1.50
C TRP A 18 -0.90 1.01 2.44
N ALA A 19 -0.70 -0.30 2.26
CA ALA A 19 -1.31 -1.31 3.12
C ALA A 19 -0.90 -1.14 4.59
N THR A 20 0.40 -0.93 4.86
CA THR A 20 0.92 -0.67 6.22
C THR A 20 0.70 0.75 6.74
N SER A 21 0.08 1.65 5.96
CA SER A 21 -0.30 2.99 6.44
C SER A 21 -1.63 2.97 7.18
N HIS A 22 -2.46 1.94 6.97
CA HIS A 22 -3.72 1.81 7.66
C HIS A 22 -3.49 1.44 9.15
N PRO A 23 -4.10 2.16 10.12
CA PRO A 23 -3.87 1.93 11.56
C PRO A 23 -4.14 0.49 12.03
N ALA A 24 -5.05 -0.22 11.38
CA ALA A 24 -5.40 -1.60 11.71
C ALA A 24 -4.40 -2.65 11.13
N VAL A 25 -3.43 -2.25 10.31
CA VAL A 25 -2.52 -3.16 9.61
C VAL A 25 -1.11 -3.06 10.21
N SER A 26 -0.76 -4.03 11.05
CA SER A 26 0.57 -4.08 11.69
C SER A 26 1.68 -4.59 10.77
N THR A 27 1.35 -5.38 9.74
CA THR A 27 2.34 -6.00 8.84
C THR A 27 1.77 -6.25 7.46
N SER A 28 2.61 -6.12 6.42
CA SER A 28 2.28 -6.54 5.06
C SER A 28 3.10 -7.77 4.71
N LEU A 29 2.40 -8.86 4.35
CA LEU A 29 3.02 -10.11 3.92
C LEU A 29 3.19 -10.10 2.40
N VAL A 30 4.43 -10.25 1.93
CA VAL A 30 4.76 -10.23 0.50
C VAL A 30 5.67 -11.40 0.15
N GLY A 31 5.37 -12.06 -0.98
CA GLY A 31 6.20 -13.15 -1.50
C GLY A 31 7.42 -12.62 -2.25
N CYS A 32 8.55 -13.33 -2.12
CA CYS A 32 9.79 -13.05 -2.85
C CYS A 32 10.36 -14.38 -3.39
N ARG A 33 10.93 -14.37 -4.59
CA ARG A 33 11.61 -15.51 -5.24
C ARG A 33 13.12 -15.28 -5.38
N SER A 34 13.58 -14.07 -5.11
CA SER A 34 14.98 -13.64 -5.14
C SER A 34 15.28 -12.70 -3.99
N THR A 35 16.56 -12.55 -3.64
CA THR A 35 16.99 -11.57 -2.63
C THR A 35 16.69 -10.15 -3.08
N ALA A 36 16.91 -9.84 -4.36
CA ALA A 36 16.63 -8.53 -4.94
C ALA A 36 15.20 -8.04 -4.69
N GLU A 37 14.22 -8.94 -4.71
CA GLU A 37 12.82 -8.61 -4.38
C GLU A 37 12.63 -8.33 -2.88
N VAL A 38 13.35 -9.02 -2.00
CA VAL A 38 13.36 -8.72 -0.56
C VAL A 38 13.91 -7.31 -0.33
N GLU A 39 15.04 -6.99 -0.96
CA GLU A 39 15.65 -5.66 -0.86
C GLU A 39 14.73 -4.56 -1.44
N ASP A 40 14.08 -4.78 -2.58
CA ASP A 40 13.11 -3.81 -3.13
C ASP A 40 11.90 -3.64 -2.20
N ASN A 41 11.32 -4.74 -1.71
CA ASN A 41 10.16 -4.70 -0.82
C ASN A 41 10.49 -3.98 0.50
N ALA A 42 11.69 -4.17 1.05
CA ALA A 42 12.14 -3.47 2.25
C ALA A 42 12.15 -1.94 2.07
N GLY A 43 12.39 -1.44 0.85
CA GLY A 43 12.31 0.00 0.57
C GLY A 43 10.93 0.63 0.82
N ALA A 44 9.88 -0.18 1.03
CA ALA A 44 8.55 0.30 1.37
C ALA A 44 8.48 1.01 2.73
N VAL A 45 9.38 0.70 3.69
CA VAL A 45 9.34 1.32 5.04
C VAL A 45 10.06 2.67 5.10
N GLU A 46 10.78 3.04 4.03
CA GLU A 46 11.67 4.19 3.98
C GLU A 46 10.96 5.51 3.58
N PHE A 47 9.63 5.54 3.59
CA PHE A 47 8.86 6.75 3.28
C PHE A 47 7.45 6.71 3.86
N THR A 48 6.75 7.85 3.83
CA THR A 48 5.34 7.98 4.21
C THR A 48 4.55 8.52 3.02
N ILE A 49 3.26 8.15 2.95
CA ILE A 49 2.34 8.68 1.95
C ILE A 49 1.60 9.85 2.60
N SER A 50 1.49 10.97 1.89
CA SER A 50 0.72 12.12 2.34
C SER A 50 -0.79 11.83 2.34
N ASP A 51 -1.55 12.52 3.18
CA ASP A 51 -3.01 12.39 3.20
C ASP A 51 -3.65 12.75 1.85
N ASP A 52 -3.10 13.73 1.13
CA ASP A 52 -3.53 14.10 -0.22
C ASP A 52 -3.33 12.95 -1.21
N ASP A 53 -2.18 12.26 -1.16
CA ASP A 53 -1.93 11.11 -2.02
C ASP A 53 -2.74 9.87 -1.63
N LEU A 54 -3.08 9.71 -0.36
CA LEU A 54 -4.03 8.67 0.08
C LEU A 54 -5.43 8.95 -0.48
N ALA A 55 -5.90 10.20 -0.41
CA ALA A 55 -7.17 10.61 -1.02
C ALA A 55 -7.17 10.43 -2.55
N ASP A 56 -6.04 10.70 -3.23
CA ASP A 56 -5.87 10.41 -4.67
C ASP A 56 -6.01 8.91 -4.97
N ILE A 57 -5.46 8.03 -4.11
CA ILE A 57 -5.60 6.58 -4.24
C ILE A 57 -7.07 6.16 -4.06
N ASP A 58 -7.75 6.69 -3.05
CA ASP A 58 -9.17 6.40 -2.79
C ASP A 58 -10.06 6.82 -3.97
N ALA A 59 -9.80 7.99 -4.56
CA ALA A 59 -10.50 8.44 -5.76
C ALA A 59 -10.29 7.51 -6.97
N ILE A 60 -9.10 6.92 -7.10
CA ILE A 60 -8.81 5.92 -8.13
C ILE A 60 -9.63 4.65 -7.87
N PHE A 61 -9.66 4.13 -6.65
CA PHE A 61 -10.46 2.95 -6.30
C PHE A 61 -11.95 3.17 -6.57
N ALA A 62 -12.52 4.30 -6.13
CA ALA A 62 -13.91 4.66 -6.38
C ALA A 62 -14.24 4.70 -7.88
N ARG A 63 -13.37 5.30 -8.71
CA ARG A 63 -13.55 5.36 -10.17
C ARG A 63 -13.57 3.98 -10.82
N HIS A 64 -12.88 3.01 -10.24
CA HIS A 64 -12.78 1.63 -10.75
C HIS A 64 -13.72 0.65 -10.04
N GLY A 65 -14.56 1.10 -9.11
CA GLY A 65 -15.47 0.24 -8.35
C GLY A 65 -14.74 -0.78 -7.47
N VAL A 66 -13.56 -0.43 -6.96
CA VAL A 66 -12.78 -1.26 -6.04
C VAL A 66 -13.08 -0.80 -4.63
N ASP A 67 -13.55 -1.69 -3.77
CA ASP A 67 -13.62 -1.47 -2.33
C ASP A 67 -12.47 -2.25 -1.67
N PRO A 68 -11.46 -1.57 -1.10
CA PRO A 68 -10.35 -2.24 -0.41
C PRO A 68 -10.71 -2.69 1.02
N VAL A 69 -11.88 -2.33 1.55
CA VAL A 69 -12.31 -2.69 2.90
C VAL A 69 -12.77 -4.15 2.94
N PRO A 70 -12.45 -4.93 3.98
CA PRO A 70 -12.97 -6.28 4.14
C PRO A 70 -14.51 -6.30 4.23
N ASP A 71 -15.13 -7.36 3.70
CA ASP A 71 -16.59 -7.56 3.76
C ASP A 71 -17.13 -7.65 5.21
N TYR A 72 -16.28 -8.08 6.14
CA TYR A 72 -16.60 -8.16 7.56
C TYR A 72 -15.33 -8.03 8.41
N TRP A 73 -15.47 -7.42 9.59
CA TRP A 73 -14.45 -7.41 10.63
C TRP A 73 -14.71 -8.58 11.59
N ILE A 74 -13.67 -9.35 11.89
CA ILE A 74 -13.77 -10.52 12.80
C ILE A 74 -14.18 -10.09 14.22
N GLU A 75 -13.97 -8.83 14.57
CA GLU A 75 -14.26 -8.24 15.89
C GLU A 75 -15.76 -8.00 16.13
N ASP A 76 -16.58 -8.00 15.08
CA ASP A 76 -18.04 -7.82 15.14
C ASP A 76 -18.82 -9.16 15.16
N ALA A 77 -18.12 -10.30 15.25
CA ALA A 77 -18.66 -11.66 15.22
C ALA A 77 -18.77 -12.35 16.60
#